data_AF-A0A4P9ZBP4-F1
#
_entry.id   AF-A0A4P9ZBP4-F1
#
_cell.length_a   1.000
_cell.length_b   1.000
_cell.length_c   1.000
_cell.angle_alpha   90.00
_cell.angle_beta   90.00
_cell.angle_gamma   90.00
#
_symmetry.space_group_name_H-M   'P 1'
#
loop_
_entity.id
_entity.type
_entity.pdbx_description
1 polymer ?
#
loop_
_entity_poly.entity_id
_entity_poly.type
_entity_poly.pdbx_seq_one_letter_code
_entity_poly.pdbx_strand_id
1 'polypeptide(L)'
;MSAPINKEKVQELSEEVHKIKITLTSTKVKALEKVCANIIKNAVEHNVVKKGPVRMPTKVLKITTRKTPNGEGSKTWDAYEMRIHKRVIDLQSPASVVKKITVFTMEPGVDIEVTVAA
;
A
#
# COMPACT_ATOMS: atom_id res chain seq x y z
N MET A 1 -9.32 50.78 28.86
CA MET A 1 -9.40 49.30 28.94
C MET A 1 -9.40 48.75 27.52
N SER A 2 -8.21 48.51 26.97
CA SER A 2 -8.03 47.86 25.67
C SER A 2 -7.76 46.38 25.94
N ALA A 3 -8.68 45.51 25.53
CA ALA A 3 -8.49 44.07 25.61
C ALA A 3 -7.30 43.67 24.73
N PRO A 4 -6.36 42.84 25.20
CA PRO A 4 -5.34 42.27 24.33
C PRO A 4 -6.02 41.29 23.38
N ILE A 5 -5.87 41.54 22.08
CA ILE A 5 -6.27 40.65 21.00
C ILE A 5 -5.55 39.32 21.22
N ASN A 6 -6.34 38.27 21.45
CA ASN A 6 -5.85 36.93 21.75
C ASN A 6 -4.99 36.40 20.58
N LYS A 7 -3.67 36.34 20.80
CA LYS A 7 -2.67 35.83 19.86
C LYS A 7 -2.65 34.30 19.75
N GLU A 8 -3.60 33.59 20.35
CA GLU A 8 -3.67 32.13 20.32
C GLU A 8 -4.35 31.56 19.05
N LYS A 9 -4.82 32.39 18.12
CA LYS A 9 -5.56 31.95 16.93
C LYS A 9 -4.84 32.07 15.59
N VAL A 10 -3.51 32.21 15.58
CA VAL A 10 -2.70 32.19 14.35
C VAL A 10 -1.64 31.10 14.45
N GLN A 11 -2.09 29.87 14.59
CA GLN A 11 -1.27 28.71 14.28
C GLN A 11 -2.15 27.71 13.53
N GLU A 12 -2.67 28.16 12.38
CA GLU A 12 -2.98 27.22 11.31
C GLU A 12 -1.65 26.55 10.95
N LEU A 13 -1.42 25.37 11.54
CA LEU A 13 -0.35 24.46 11.15
C LEU A 13 -0.53 24.19 9.66
N SER A 14 0.23 24.89 8.81
CA SER A 14 0.35 24.56 7.40
C SER A 14 0.96 23.16 7.34
N GLU A 15 0.11 22.13 7.22
CA GLU A 15 0.60 20.77 7.12
C GLU A 15 1.44 20.67 5.85
N GLU A 16 2.74 20.45 6.00
CA GLU A 16 3.66 20.35 4.87
C GLU A 16 3.21 19.25 3.91
N VAL A 17 3.22 19.58 2.62
CA VAL A 17 2.76 18.67 1.58
C VAL A 17 3.89 17.70 1.27
N HIS A 18 3.80 16.49 1.79
CA HIS A 18 4.77 15.43 1.54
C HIS A 18 4.44 14.63 0.28
N LYS A 19 5.48 14.13 -0.40
CA LYS A 19 5.35 13.10 -1.44
C LYS A 19 5.39 11.74 -0.75
N ILE A 20 4.28 11.02 -0.81
CA ILE A 20 4.10 9.75 -0.09
C ILE A 20 3.90 8.65 -1.10
N LYS A 21 4.60 7.53 -0.90
CA LYS A 21 4.48 6.33 -1.71
C LYS A 21 3.84 5.23 -0.88
N ILE A 22 2.68 4.76 -1.32
CA ILE A 22 2.00 3.61 -0.73
C ILE A 22 2.34 2.39 -1.58
N THR A 23 3.01 1.43 -0.98
CA THR A 23 3.31 0.13 -1.57
C THR A 23 2.32 -0.90 -1.05
N LEU A 24 1.63 -1.57 -1.96
CA LEU A 24 0.74 -2.69 -1.66
C LEU A 24 1.38 -3.97 -2.18
N THR A 25 1.47 -4.98 -1.32
CA THR A 25 1.98 -6.31 -1.67
C THR A 25 0.99 -7.37 -1.22
N SER A 26 0.68 -8.31 -2.11
CA SER A 26 -0.21 -9.43 -1.78
C SER A 26 0.01 -10.61 -2.71
N THR A 27 -0.35 -11.81 -2.24
CA THR A 27 -0.49 -13.01 -3.06
C THR A 27 -1.87 -13.11 -3.73
N LYS A 28 -2.89 -12.43 -3.19
CA LYS A 28 -4.29 -12.49 -3.66
C LYS A 28 -4.64 -11.27 -4.50
N VAL A 29 -4.74 -11.45 -5.83
CA VAL A 29 -5.04 -10.35 -6.77
C VAL A 29 -6.39 -9.66 -6.47
N LYS A 30 -7.45 -10.43 -6.17
CA LYS A 30 -8.79 -9.86 -5.97
C LYS A 30 -8.84 -8.89 -4.78
N ALA A 31 -8.22 -9.25 -3.66
CA ALA A 31 -8.15 -8.40 -2.48
C ALA A 31 -7.28 -7.16 -2.75
N LEU A 32 -6.11 -7.35 -3.40
CA LEU A 32 -5.21 -6.26 -3.77
C LEU A 32 -5.91 -5.21 -4.66
N GLU A 33 -6.66 -5.64 -5.67
CA GLU A 33 -7.36 -4.73 -6.60
C GLU A 33 -8.52 -3.99 -5.89
N LYS A 34 -9.20 -4.65 -4.94
CA LYS A 34 -10.24 -4.02 -4.12
C LYS A 34 -9.67 -2.94 -3.19
N VAL A 35 -8.59 -3.24 -2.47
CA VAL A 35 -7.87 -2.26 -1.63
C VAL A 35 -7.37 -1.09 -2.48
N CYS A 36 -6.78 -1.39 -3.64
CA CYS A 36 -6.29 -0.39 -4.57
C CYS A 36 -7.41 0.56 -5.05
N ALA A 37 -8.56 0.02 -5.43
CA ALA A 37 -9.71 0.82 -5.86
C ALA A 37 -10.24 1.70 -4.72
N ASN A 38 -10.31 1.17 -3.50
CA ASN A 38 -10.77 1.91 -2.32
C ASN A 38 -9.82 3.07 -1.97
N ILE A 39 -8.50 2.87 -2.02
CA ILE A 39 -7.52 3.94 -1.77
C ILE A 39 -7.67 5.07 -2.80
N ILE A 40 -7.87 4.73 -4.08
CA ILE A 40 -8.06 5.74 -5.13
C ILE A 40 -9.37 6.50 -4.92
N LYS A 41 -10.45 5.80 -4.57
CA LYS A 41 -11.74 6.41 -4.28
C LYS A 41 -11.65 7.39 -3.11
N ASN A 42 -11.04 6.96 -2.00
CA ASN A 42 -10.83 7.81 -0.83
C ASN A 42 -9.91 9.01 -1.13
N ALA A 43 -8.88 8.83 -1.96
CA ALA A 43 -8.03 9.93 -2.41
C ALA A 43 -8.79 10.97 -3.25
N VAL A 44 -9.81 10.54 -4.02
CA VAL A 44 -10.71 11.46 -4.73
C VAL A 44 -11.64 12.17 -3.75
N GLU A 45 -12.24 11.46 -2.79
CA GLU A 45 -13.13 12.04 -1.77
C GLU A 45 -12.43 13.11 -0.91
N HIS A 46 -11.15 12.91 -0.60
CA HIS A 46 -10.33 13.86 0.16
C HIS A 46 -9.59 14.90 -0.70
N ASN A 47 -9.87 14.98 -2.01
CA ASN A 47 -9.23 15.92 -2.95
C ASN A 47 -7.69 15.88 -2.94
N VAL A 48 -7.09 14.70 -2.77
CA VAL A 48 -5.64 14.51 -2.80
C VAL A 48 -5.16 14.34 -4.24
N VAL A 49 -4.01 14.93 -4.57
CA VAL A 49 -3.33 14.70 -5.85
C VAL A 49 -2.74 13.29 -5.83
N LYS A 50 -3.20 12.46 -6.77
CA LYS A 50 -2.81 11.05 -6.88
C LYS A 50 -2.15 10.77 -8.21
N LYS A 51 -1.11 9.95 -8.17
CA LYS A 51 -0.62 9.19 -9.32
C LYS A 51 -1.22 7.79 -9.22
N GLY A 52 -1.89 7.37 -10.30
CA GLY A 52 -2.66 6.14 -10.33
C GLY A 52 -1.87 4.89 -9.95
N PRO A 53 -2.56 3.76 -9.77
CA PRO A 53 -1.94 2.54 -9.28
C PRO A 53 -1.01 1.94 -10.32
N VAL A 54 0.29 2.08 -10.08
CA VAL A 54 1.32 1.51 -10.93
C VAL A 54 1.43 0.03 -10.62
N ARG A 55 1.15 -0.79 -11.64
CA ARG A 55 1.27 -2.25 -11.56
C ARG A 55 2.72 -2.65 -11.73
N MET A 56 3.37 -3.04 -10.64
CA MET A 56 4.74 -3.55 -10.72
C MET A 56 4.74 -4.99 -11.23
N PRO A 57 5.84 -5.44 -11.87
CA PRO A 57 5.99 -6.83 -12.29
C PRO A 57 5.77 -7.80 -11.15
N THR A 58 5.03 -8.87 -11.42
CA THR A 58 4.73 -9.91 -10.44
C THR A 58 5.94 -10.79 -10.24
N LYS A 59 6.40 -10.91 -8.99
CA LYS A 59 7.50 -11.83 -8.68
C LYS A 59 6.94 -13.23 -8.57
N VAL A 60 7.50 -14.14 -9.36
CA VAL A 60 7.12 -15.54 -9.40
C VAL A 60 8.19 -16.34 -8.66
N LEU A 61 7.88 -16.78 -7.45
CA LEU A 61 8.75 -17.64 -6.66
C LEU A 61 8.45 -19.09 -7.03
N LYS A 62 9.47 -19.83 -7.47
CA LYS A 62 9.35 -21.22 -7.91
C LYS A 62 10.23 -22.11 -7.03
N ILE A 63 9.65 -23.18 -6.51
CA ILE A 63 10.36 -24.21 -5.76
C ILE A 63 10.01 -25.55 -6.39
N THR A 64 11.04 -26.27 -6.83
CA THR A 64 10.89 -27.61 -7.41
C THR A 64 11.48 -28.64 -6.45
N THR A 65 10.65 -29.54 -5.96
CA THR A 65 11.05 -30.61 -5.03
C THR A 65 10.69 -31.97 -5.58
N ARG A 66 11.44 -32.99 -5.16
CA ARG A 66 11.09 -34.37 -5.46
C ARG A 66 9.81 -34.72 -4.70
N LYS A 67 8.89 -35.45 -5.36
CA LYS A 67 7.65 -35.91 -4.72
C LYS A 67 7.91 -36.91 -3.62
N THR A 68 8.86 -37.82 -3.88
CA THR A 68 9.18 -38.90 -2.95
C THR A 68 10.12 -38.38 -1.85
N PRO A 69 9.94 -38.83 -0.60
CA PRO A 69 10.82 -38.45 0.51
C PRO A 69 12.20 -39.11 0.42
N ASN A 70 12.28 -40.27 -0.26
CA ASN A 70 13.50 -41.05 -0.42
C ASN A 70 13.85 -41.29 -1.91
N GLY A 71 14.95 -42.02 -2.12
CA GLY A 71 15.55 -42.31 -3.43
C GLY A 71 14.76 -43.30 -4.30
N GLU A 72 13.81 -44.02 -3.73
CA GLU A 72 13.10 -45.13 -4.37
C GLU A 72 11.92 -44.65 -5.23
N GLY A 73 11.48 -45.52 -6.14
CA GLY A 73 10.37 -45.26 -7.06
C GLY A 73 10.70 -44.30 -8.21
N SER A 74 9.66 -43.86 -8.91
CA SER A 74 9.77 -43.01 -10.10
C SER A 74 10.23 -41.59 -9.76
N LYS A 75 11.22 -41.09 -10.52
CA LYS A 75 11.78 -39.74 -10.36
C LYS A 75 10.79 -38.67 -10.83
N THR A 76 9.84 -38.34 -9.96
CA THR A 76 8.81 -37.33 -10.20
C THR A 76 9.05 -36.09 -9.34
N TRP A 77 8.69 -34.93 -9.88
CA TRP A 77 8.94 -33.62 -9.28
C TRP A 77 7.64 -32.84 -9.18
N ASP A 78 7.48 -32.08 -8.10
CA ASP A 78 6.48 -31.05 -7.97
C ASP A 78 7.11 -29.68 -8.24
N ALA A 79 6.34 -28.80 -8.89
CA ALA A 79 6.71 -27.42 -9.14
C ALA A 79 5.71 -26.50 -8.45
N TYR A 80 6.08 -26.02 -7.27
CA TYR A 80 5.27 -25.08 -6.51
C TYR A 80 5.57 -23.65 -6.96
N GLU A 81 4.52 -22.84 -7.06
CA GLU A 81 4.62 -21.43 -7.45
C GLU A 81 3.88 -20.55 -6.46
N MET A 82 4.55 -19.48 -6.00
CA MET A 82 3.92 -18.38 -5.28
C MET A 82 4.11 -17.09 -6.10
N ARG A 83 2.99 -16.41 -6.38
CA ARG A 83 3.00 -15.12 -7.07
C ARG A 83 2.83 -14.00 -6.08
N ILE A 84 3.74 -13.04 -6.11
CA ILE A 84 3.66 -11.82 -5.31
C ILE A 84 3.34 -10.66 -6.25
N HIS A 85 2.18 -10.06 -6.03
CA HIS A 85 1.68 -8.92 -6.79
C HIS A 85 1.99 -7.64 -6.01
N LYS A 86 2.65 -6.70 -6.69
CA LYS A 86 3.00 -5.41 -6.11
C LYS A 86 2.29 -4.29 -6.86
N ARG A 87 1.71 -3.35 -6.12
CA ARG A 87 1.14 -2.09 -6.63
C ARG A 87 1.77 -0.93 -5.89
N VAL A 88 1.96 0.19 -6.58
CA VAL A 88 2.48 1.42 -6.00
C VAL A 88 1.53 2.56 -6.33
N ILE A 89 1.14 3.33 -5.33
CA ILE A 89 0.32 4.53 -5.49
C ILE A 89 1.12 5.68 -4.90
N ASP A 90 1.36 6.72 -5.70
CA ASP A 90 2.01 7.94 -5.21
C ASP A 90 0.94 8.99 -4.90
N LEU A 91 1.02 9.60 -3.73
CA LEU A 91 0.12 10.65 -3.25
C LEU A 91 0.93 11.89 -2.86
N GLN A 92 0.35 13.05 -3.06
CA GLN A 92 0.90 14.31 -2.56
C GLN A 92 -0.11 14.93 -1.59
N SER A 93 0.17 14.78 -0.30
CA SER A 93 -0.71 15.20 0.78
C SER A 93 0.03 15.26 2.11
N PRO A 94 -0.48 16.00 3.09
CA PRO A 94 0.02 15.93 4.44
C PRO A 94 -0.15 14.54 5.05
N ALA A 95 0.73 14.19 5.99
CA ALA A 95 0.77 12.86 6.61
C ALA A 95 -0.52 12.52 7.39
N SER A 96 -1.21 13.54 7.93
CA SER A 96 -2.46 13.40 8.66
C SER A 96 -3.57 12.77 7.82
N VAL A 97 -3.68 13.16 6.56
CA VAL A 97 -4.72 12.67 5.63
C VAL A 97 -4.41 11.23 5.18
N VAL A 98 -3.14 10.90 4.93
CA VAL A 98 -2.74 9.54 4.54
C VAL A 98 -3.04 8.53 5.64
N LYS A 99 -2.79 8.88 6.91
CA LYS A 99 -3.14 8.01 8.05
C LYS A 99 -4.62 7.65 8.04
N LYS A 100 -5.51 8.62 7.83
CA LYS A 100 -6.97 8.38 7.75
C LYS A 100 -7.35 7.43 6.60
N ILE A 101 -6.75 7.60 5.42
CA ILE A 101 -7.02 6.77 4.24
C ILE A 101 -6.58 5.31 4.47
N THR A 102 -5.41 5.11 5.10
CA THR A 102 -4.84 3.76 5.31
C THR A 102 -5.58 2.92 6.35
N VAL A 103 -6.06 3.53 7.44
CA VAL A 103 -6.72 2.80 8.55
C VAL A 103 -8.00 2.08 8.08
N PHE A 104 -8.76 2.66 7.15
CA PHE A 104 -10.05 2.11 6.71
C PHE A 104 -9.93 0.96 5.70
N THR A 105 -8.75 0.72 5.11
CA THR A 105 -8.59 -0.17 3.94
C THR A 105 -7.82 -1.47 4.20
N MET A 106 -7.62 -1.84 5.47
CA MET A 106 -6.93 -3.09 5.82
C MET A 106 -7.80 -4.31 5.49
N GLU A 107 -7.39 -5.06 4.46
CA GLU A 107 -7.99 -6.35 4.07
C GLU A 107 -6.99 -7.49 4.39
N PRO A 108 -7.44 -8.64 4.91
CA PRO A 108 -6.53 -9.71 5.32
C PRO A 108 -5.73 -10.28 4.14
N GLY A 109 -4.41 -10.32 4.30
CA GLY A 109 -3.48 -10.82 3.29
C GLY A 109 -3.04 -9.78 2.25
N VAL A 110 -3.27 -8.49 2.51
CA VAL A 110 -2.66 -7.38 1.78
C VAL A 110 -1.75 -6.61 2.74
N ASP A 111 -0.46 -6.59 2.45
CA ASP A 111 0.53 -5.83 3.19
C ASP A 111 0.63 -4.42 2.61
N ILE A 112 0.51 -3.42 3.48
CA ILE A 112 0.53 -2.00 3.12
C ILE A 112 1.74 -1.36 3.79
N GLU A 113 2.63 -0.81 2.98
CA GLU A 113 3.81 -0.06 3.43
C GLU A 113 3.71 1.39 2.95
N VAL A 114 3.90 2.34 3.87
CA VAL A 114 3.84 3.78 3.58
C VAL A 114 5.24 4.36 3.72
N THR A 115 5.78 4.91 2.64
CA THR A 115 7.08 5.56 2.62
C THR A 115 6.90 7.05 2.34
N VAL A 116 7.40 7.90 3.24
CA VAL A 116 7.48 9.35 2.99
C VAL A 116 8.79 9.61 2.25
N ALA A 117 8.72 10.17 1.05
CA ALA A 117 9.91 10.66 0.37
C ALA A 117 10.31 11.98 1.07
N ALA A 118 11.54 12.00 1.59
CA ALA A 118 12.16 13.18 2.18
C ALA A 118 12.35 14.29 1.14
#